data_AF-A0A1Q6JUI5-F1
#
_entry.id   AF-A0A1Q6JUI5-F1
#
_cell.length_a   1.000
_cell.length_b   1.000
_cell.length_c   1.000
_cell.angle_alpha   90.00
_cell.angle_beta   90.00
_cell.angle_gamma   90.00
#
_symmetry.space_group_name_H-M   'P 1'
#
loop_
_entity.id
_entity.type
_entity.pdbx_description
1 polymer ?
#
loop_
_entity_poly.entity_id
_entity_poly.type
_entity_poly.pdbx_seq_one_letter_code
_entity_poly.pdbx_strand_id
1 'polypeptide(L)'
;MIKKILIIGIIIIFMCIGQVNATNEIGDKIVIDTTSWTDVLVMAISFINLIFIVAFYINDQKNRESDQKINYKFFWYKDYVLKDAINIIEEHIDNCKNILEECKQYKLSGPNVEEYSRYLQETTIWNFNKSNNNTKTRLSELLQTMGGDLSEDIIEEFRNIQDLFTERIQNVNSDIDSLYGEIVEKKPNLMNTLYKYGLDIIK
;
A
#
# COMPACT_ATOMS: atom_id res chain seq x y z
N MET A 1 24.54 -1.75 -17.80
CA MET A 1 24.17 -2.32 -19.11
C MET A 1 25.41 -2.70 -19.93
N ILE A 2 26.39 -1.80 -20.10
CA ILE A 2 27.65 -2.04 -20.84
C ILE A 2 28.45 -3.24 -20.32
N LYS A 3 28.60 -3.39 -18.99
CA LYS A 3 29.30 -4.55 -18.39
C LYS A 3 28.64 -5.91 -18.71
N LYS A 4 27.31 -5.94 -18.93
CA LYS A 4 26.55 -7.17 -19.21
C LYS A 4 26.75 -7.64 -20.67
N ILE A 5 26.81 -6.70 -21.61
CA ILE A 5 27.10 -6.98 -23.03
C ILE A 5 28.55 -7.48 -23.21
N LEU A 6 29.47 -6.91 -22.41
CA LEU A 6 30.90 -7.21 -22.50
C LEU A 6 31.22 -8.65 -22.06
N ILE A 7 30.55 -9.15 -21.01
CA ILE A 7 30.72 -10.55 -20.55
C ILE A 7 30.17 -11.55 -21.59
N ILE A 8 29.01 -11.26 -22.18
CA ILE A 8 28.42 -12.11 -23.23
C ILE A 8 29.31 -12.12 -24.48
N GLY A 9 29.87 -10.97 -24.86
CA GLY A 9 30.83 -10.87 -25.96
C GLY A 9 32.10 -11.69 -25.73
N ILE A 10 32.66 -11.66 -24.51
CA ILE A 10 33.86 -12.45 -24.16
C ILE A 10 33.60 -13.96 -24.26
N ILE A 11 32.42 -14.44 -23.83
CA ILE A 11 32.05 -15.86 -23.89
C ILE A 11 31.91 -16.31 -25.35
N ILE A 12 31.29 -15.51 -26.21
CA ILE A 12 31.14 -15.81 -27.64
C ILE A 12 32.51 -15.83 -28.34
N ILE A 13 33.39 -14.89 -28.01
CA ILE A 13 34.75 -14.84 -28.57
C ILE A 13 35.56 -16.08 -28.14
N PHE A 14 35.45 -16.53 -26.89
CA PHE A 14 36.12 -17.75 -26.42
C PHE A 14 35.60 -19.02 -27.14
N MET A 15 34.31 -19.08 -27.44
CA MET A 15 33.72 -20.20 -28.20
C MET A 15 34.19 -20.21 -29.67
N CYS A 16 34.31 -19.04 -30.32
CA CYS A 16 34.75 -18.95 -31.70
C CYS A 16 36.26 -19.28 -31.87
N ILE A 17 37.11 -18.85 -30.93
CA ILE A 17 38.57 -19.12 -31.01
C ILE A 17 38.87 -20.63 -30.83
N GLY A 18 38.07 -21.34 -30.03
CA GLY A 18 38.21 -22.79 -29.86
C GLY A 18 37.90 -23.62 -31.12
N GLN A 19 37.02 -23.12 -32.01
CA GLN A 19 36.64 -23.83 -33.24
C GLN A 19 37.59 -23.59 -34.43
N VAL A 20 38.22 -22.41 -34.49
CA VAL A 20 39.14 -22.07 -35.60
C VAL A 20 40.45 -22.84 -35.53
N ASN A 21 40.92 -23.19 -34.32
CA ASN A 21 42.15 -23.98 -34.18
C ASN A 21 41.98 -25.48 -34.48
N ALA A 22 40.74 -25.99 -34.57
CA ALA A 22 40.46 -27.40 -34.83
C ALA A 22 40.29 -27.74 -36.33
N THR A 23 40.24 -26.73 -37.21
CA THR A 23 39.85 -26.91 -38.63
C THR A 23 40.98 -26.71 -39.64
N ASN A 24 42.21 -26.40 -39.20
CA ASN A 24 43.35 -26.14 -40.10
C ASN A 24 44.23 -27.37 -40.40
N GLU A 25 43.93 -28.54 -39.83
CA GLU A 25 44.57 -29.79 -40.23
C GLU A 25 43.49 -30.78 -40.65
N ILE A 26 43.79 -31.56 -41.70
CA ILE A 26 43.00 -32.65 -42.28
C ILE A 26 42.21 -32.24 -43.52
N GLY A 27 42.93 -32.26 -44.64
CA GLY A 27 42.33 -32.53 -45.94
C GLY A 27 41.82 -33.97 -46.05
N ASP A 28 40.79 -34.10 -46.87
CA ASP A 28 40.24 -35.30 -47.50
C ASP A 28 39.61 -36.42 -46.66
N LYS A 29 38.39 -36.75 -47.11
CA LYS A 29 37.46 -37.85 -46.75
C LYS A 29 36.56 -37.60 -45.55
N ILE A 30 35.36 -37.14 -45.87
CA ILE A 30 34.16 -37.20 -45.03
C ILE A 30 33.81 -38.67 -44.79
N VAL A 31 34.40 -39.26 -43.75
CA VAL A 31 33.74 -40.31 -42.98
C VAL A 31 32.89 -39.55 -41.97
N ILE A 32 31.56 -39.69 -42.04
CA ILE A 32 30.67 -39.09 -41.04
C ILE A 32 30.87 -39.91 -39.77
N ASP A 33 31.86 -39.51 -38.99
CA ASP A 33 32.21 -40.11 -37.72
C ASP A 33 31.12 -39.75 -36.72
N THR A 34 30.49 -40.76 -36.11
CA THR A 34 29.38 -40.58 -35.15
C THR A 34 29.75 -39.72 -33.94
N THR A 35 31.06 -39.54 -33.70
CA THR A 35 31.71 -38.64 -32.74
C THR A 35 31.43 -37.17 -33.02
N SER A 36 31.28 -36.77 -34.30
CA SER A 36 30.99 -35.38 -34.69
C SER A 36 29.58 -34.93 -34.28
N TRP A 37 28.60 -35.83 -34.37
CA TRP A 37 27.20 -35.54 -34.01
C TRP A 37 27.01 -35.45 -32.50
N THR A 38 27.74 -36.25 -31.73
CA THR A 38 27.73 -36.17 -30.26
C THR A 38 28.28 -34.83 -29.79
N ASP A 39 29.33 -34.30 -30.41
CA ASP A 39 29.91 -33.01 -30.04
C ASP A 39 28.98 -31.84 -30.36
N VAL A 40 28.31 -31.89 -31.52
CA VAL A 40 27.27 -30.90 -31.90
C VAL A 40 26.08 -30.94 -30.95
N LEU A 41 25.66 -32.14 -30.51
CA LEU A 41 24.58 -32.29 -29.53
C LEU A 41 24.97 -31.77 -28.15
N VAL A 42 26.19 -32.05 -27.68
CA VAL A 42 26.72 -31.52 -26.40
C VAL A 42 26.81 -30.00 -26.44
N MET A 43 27.22 -29.43 -27.57
CA MET A 43 27.24 -27.98 -27.79
C MET A 43 25.83 -27.38 -27.76
N ALA A 44 24.87 -28.01 -28.43
CA ALA A 44 23.47 -27.58 -28.43
C ALA A 44 22.86 -27.65 -27.02
N ILE A 45 23.10 -28.72 -26.27
CA ILE A 45 22.65 -28.90 -24.87
C ILE A 45 23.27 -27.81 -23.98
N SER A 46 24.56 -27.52 -24.15
CA SER A 46 25.26 -26.47 -23.39
C SER A 46 24.68 -25.08 -23.69
N PHE A 47 24.32 -24.81 -24.94
CA PHE A 47 23.68 -23.55 -25.33
C PHE A 47 22.27 -23.41 -24.76
N ILE A 48 21.48 -24.48 -24.79
CA ILE A 48 20.16 -24.53 -24.15
C ILE A 48 20.30 -24.29 -22.63
N ASN A 49 21.26 -24.95 -21.98
CA ASN A 49 21.53 -24.74 -20.55
C ASN A 49 21.93 -23.30 -20.23
N LEU A 50 22.73 -22.66 -21.10
CA LEU A 50 23.08 -21.25 -20.94
C LEU A 50 21.86 -20.35 -21.04
N ILE A 51 20.96 -20.60 -22.00
CA ILE A 51 19.70 -19.86 -22.13
C ILE A 51 18.86 -20.01 -20.84
N PHE A 52 18.76 -21.23 -20.30
CA PHE A 52 18.04 -21.47 -19.04
C PHE A 52 18.65 -20.71 -17.86
N ILE A 53 19.97 -20.75 -17.70
CA ILE A 53 20.66 -20.03 -16.61
C ILE A 53 20.46 -18.52 -16.74
N VAL A 54 20.59 -17.98 -17.95
CA VAL A 54 20.38 -16.53 -18.20
C VAL A 54 18.93 -16.14 -17.95
N ALA A 55 17.96 -16.95 -18.39
CA ALA A 55 16.55 -16.72 -18.14
C ALA A 55 16.23 -16.75 -16.63
N PHE A 56 16.75 -17.73 -15.90
CA PHE A 56 16.59 -17.84 -14.45
C PHE A 56 17.22 -16.64 -13.73
N TYR A 57 18.42 -16.23 -14.13
CA TYR A 57 19.09 -15.05 -13.57
C TYR A 57 18.31 -13.75 -13.81
N ILE A 58 17.76 -13.54 -15.01
CA ILE A 58 16.94 -12.37 -15.30
C ILE A 58 15.65 -12.39 -14.48
N ASN A 59 15.02 -13.56 -14.34
CA ASN A 59 13.82 -13.73 -13.53
C ASN A 59 14.10 -13.46 -12.03
N ASP A 60 15.18 -14.02 -11.48
CA ASP A 60 15.61 -13.78 -10.10
C ASP A 60 15.92 -12.29 -9.87
N GLN A 61 16.61 -11.63 -10.81
CA GLN A 61 16.90 -10.21 -10.68
C GLN A 61 15.62 -9.35 -10.69
N LYS A 62 14.65 -9.65 -11.56
CA LYS A 62 13.35 -8.95 -11.60
C LYS A 62 12.58 -9.13 -10.29
N ASN A 63 12.56 -10.35 -9.75
CA ASN A 63 11.91 -10.64 -8.49
C ASN A 63 12.55 -9.86 -7.33
N ARG A 64 13.90 -9.85 -7.24
CA ARG A 64 14.61 -9.07 -6.21
C ARG A 64 14.32 -7.57 -6.27
N GLU A 65 14.28 -6.98 -7.46
CA GLU A 65 13.96 -5.55 -7.63
C GLU A 65 12.52 -5.24 -7.19
N SER A 66 11.57 -6.15 -7.50
CA SER A 66 10.19 -6.06 -7.02
C SER A 66 10.10 -6.17 -5.49
N ASP A 67 10.74 -7.19 -4.92
CA ASP A 67 10.74 -7.44 -3.47
C ASP A 67 11.34 -6.26 -2.68
N GLN A 68 12.42 -5.66 -3.20
CA GLN A 68 13.02 -4.45 -2.60
C GLN A 68 12.06 -3.26 -2.63
N LYS A 69 11.35 -3.05 -3.74
CA LYS A 69 10.36 -1.96 -3.86
C LYS A 69 9.18 -2.16 -2.90
N ILE A 70 8.70 -3.39 -2.76
CA ILE A 70 7.64 -3.77 -1.83
C ILE A 70 8.08 -3.54 -0.38
N ASN A 71 9.26 -4.05 -0.01
CA ASN A 71 9.83 -3.86 1.33
C ASN A 71 10.01 -2.38 1.68
N TYR A 72 10.48 -1.57 0.72
CA TYR A 72 10.62 -0.13 0.89
C TYR A 72 9.26 0.54 1.13
N LYS A 73 8.25 0.25 0.30
CA LYS A 73 6.90 0.80 0.48
C LYS A 73 6.30 0.42 1.83
N PHE A 74 6.46 -0.84 2.24
CA PHE A 74 5.96 -1.32 3.53
C PHE A 74 6.64 -0.61 4.71
N PHE A 75 7.96 -0.43 4.64
CA PHE A 75 8.72 0.32 5.64
C PHE A 75 8.17 1.74 5.80
N TRP A 76 8.00 2.48 4.70
CA TRP A 76 7.45 3.84 4.74
C TRP A 76 6.02 3.89 5.25
N TYR A 77 5.20 2.93 4.82
CA TYR A 77 3.83 2.83 5.28
C TYR A 77 3.78 2.65 6.81
N LYS A 78 4.52 1.66 7.33
CA LYS A 78 4.49 1.31 8.74
C LYS A 78 5.05 2.42 9.64
N ASP A 79 6.20 2.98 9.26
CA ASP A 79 6.95 3.86 10.17
C ASP A 79 6.45 5.31 10.14
N TYR A 80 5.87 5.76 9.02
CA TYR A 80 5.46 7.16 8.85
C TYR A 80 3.95 7.28 8.66
N VAL A 81 3.39 6.62 7.63
CA VAL A 81 2.00 6.82 7.23
C VAL A 81 1.02 6.26 8.26
N LEU A 82 1.24 5.05 8.74
CA LEU A 82 0.34 4.39 9.68
C LEU A 82 0.32 5.12 11.03
N LYS A 83 1.49 5.56 11.51
CA LYS A 83 1.60 6.32 12.75
C LYS A 83 0.82 7.63 12.68
N ASP A 84 1.01 8.39 11.59
CA ASP A 84 0.32 9.67 11.41
C ASP A 84 -1.19 9.48 11.17
N ALA A 85 -1.58 8.43 10.44
CA ALA A 85 -2.97 8.06 10.24
C ALA A 85 -3.67 7.71 11.56
N ILE A 86 -3.00 6.95 12.43
CA ILE A 86 -3.49 6.65 13.79
C ILE A 86 -3.67 7.95 14.58
N ASN A 87 -2.67 8.83 14.60
CA ASN A 87 -2.76 10.11 15.31
C ASN A 87 -3.94 10.96 14.80
N ILE A 88 -4.16 11.01 13.48
CA ILE A 88 -5.30 11.72 12.88
C ILE A 88 -6.63 11.15 13.38
N ILE A 89 -6.77 9.83 13.47
CA ILE A 89 -7.99 9.19 14.00
C ILE A 89 -8.16 9.49 15.49
N GLU A 90 -7.08 9.43 16.28
CA GLU A 90 -7.16 9.74 17.71
C GLU A 90 -7.58 11.19 17.95
N GLU A 91 -6.99 12.12 17.21
CA GLU A 91 -7.37 13.53 17.20
C GLU A 91 -8.85 13.71 16.82
N HIS A 92 -9.36 12.94 15.86
CA HIS A 92 -10.78 12.98 15.49
C HIS A 92 -11.71 12.53 16.62
N ILE A 93 -11.38 11.43 17.31
CA ILE A 93 -12.15 10.93 18.45
C ILE A 93 -12.14 11.96 19.60
N ASP A 94 -11.00 12.58 19.87
CA ASP A 94 -10.88 13.64 20.88
C ASP A 94 -11.65 14.90 20.49
N ASN A 95 -11.64 15.28 19.20
CA ASN A 95 -12.46 16.38 18.71
C ASN A 95 -13.96 16.10 18.86
N CYS A 96 -14.40 14.86 18.62
CA CYS A 96 -15.78 14.45 18.88
C CYS A 96 -16.11 14.62 20.36
N LYS A 97 -15.23 14.17 21.26
CA LYS A 97 -15.39 14.35 22.71
C LYS A 97 -15.57 15.82 23.07
N ASN A 98 -14.68 16.69 22.58
CA ASN A 98 -14.71 18.12 22.91
C ASN A 98 -16.01 18.79 22.46
N ILE A 99 -16.49 18.46 21.25
CA ILE A 99 -17.77 18.97 20.75
C ILE A 99 -18.92 18.52 21.65
N LEU A 100 -18.93 17.26 22.08
CA LEU A 100 -19.97 16.75 22.98
C LEU A 100 -19.91 17.40 24.36
N GLU A 101 -18.72 17.66 24.89
CA GLU A 101 -18.54 18.41 26.14
C GLU A 101 -19.06 19.84 26.02
N GLU A 102 -18.80 20.53 24.91
CA GLU A 102 -19.38 21.86 24.64
C GLU A 102 -20.92 21.82 24.64
N CYS A 103 -21.53 20.79 24.06
CA CYS A 103 -22.99 20.60 24.12
C CYS A 103 -23.50 20.46 25.55
N LYS A 104 -22.82 19.65 26.38
CA LYS A 104 -23.20 19.45 27.78
C LYS A 104 -23.09 20.75 28.57
N GLN A 105 -22.00 21.50 28.40
CA GLN A 105 -21.80 22.78 29.08
C GLN A 105 -22.88 23.79 28.67
N TYR A 106 -23.21 23.85 27.37
CA TYR A 106 -24.27 24.72 26.90
C TYR A 106 -25.64 24.31 27.48
N LYS A 107 -25.97 23.01 27.54
CA LYS A 107 -27.18 22.50 28.21
C LYS A 107 -27.25 22.91 29.69
N LEU A 108 -26.12 22.86 30.40
CA LEU A 108 -26.02 23.23 31.81
C LEU A 108 -26.21 24.73 32.06
N SER A 109 -25.93 25.59 31.07
CA SER A 109 -26.20 27.04 31.18
C SER A 109 -27.69 27.41 31.22
N GLY A 110 -28.59 26.42 31.08
CA GLY A 110 -30.03 26.59 31.16
C GLY A 110 -30.69 27.30 29.96
N PRO A 111 -30.30 27.05 28.70
CA PRO A 111 -30.99 27.59 27.54
C PRO A 111 -32.42 27.07 27.49
N ASN A 112 -33.32 27.83 26.87
CA ASN A 112 -34.64 27.29 26.57
C ASN A 112 -34.53 26.21 25.47
N VAL A 113 -35.60 25.42 25.29
CA VAL A 113 -35.61 24.28 24.35
C VAL A 113 -35.32 24.72 22.91
N GLU A 114 -35.82 25.88 22.50
CA GLU A 114 -35.64 26.40 21.15
C GLU A 114 -34.20 26.87 20.89
N GLU A 115 -33.61 27.59 21.84
CA GLU A 115 -32.21 28.01 21.83
C GLU A 115 -31.28 26.80 21.80
N TYR A 116 -31.54 25.79 22.63
CA TYR A 116 -30.75 24.57 22.66
C TYR A 116 -30.86 23.80 21.35
N SER A 117 -32.05 23.63 20.81
CA SER A 117 -32.25 22.97 19.51
C SER A 117 -31.51 23.70 18.38
N ARG A 118 -31.55 25.04 18.36
CA ARG A 118 -30.83 25.85 17.37
C ARG A 118 -29.32 25.68 17.50
N TYR A 119 -28.80 25.70 18.72
CA TYR A 119 -27.37 25.46 18.99
C TYR A 119 -26.91 24.08 18.51
N LEU A 120 -27.70 23.03 18.76
CA LEU A 120 -27.36 21.68 18.29
C LEU A 120 -27.31 21.61 16.75
N GLN A 121 -28.30 22.19 16.06
CA GLN A 121 -28.37 22.13 14.61
C GLN A 121 -27.34 23.02 13.90
N GLU A 122 -27.22 24.28 14.31
CA GLU A 122 -26.42 25.27 13.60
C GLU A 122 -24.96 25.27 14.03
N THR A 123 -24.68 24.97 15.30
CA THR A 123 -23.32 25.03 15.83
C THR A 123 -22.72 23.64 15.98
N THR A 124 -23.38 22.74 16.70
CA THR A 124 -22.82 21.42 17.04
C THR A 124 -22.63 20.55 15.80
N ILE A 125 -23.69 20.33 15.02
CA ILE A 125 -23.63 19.51 13.80
C ILE A 125 -22.67 20.13 12.77
N TRP A 126 -22.64 21.45 12.65
CA TRP A 126 -21.72 22.13 11.73
C TRP A 126 -20.25 21.94 12.15
N ASN A 127 -19.93 22.15 13.43
CA ASN A 127 -18.58 21.94 13.98
C ASN A 127 -18.14 20.48 13.78
N PHE A 128 -19.04 19.53 14.07
CA PHE A 128 -18.77 18.12 13.87
C PHE A 128 -18.50 17.79 12.39
N ASN A 129 -19.38 18.21 11.48
CA ASN A 129 -19.21 17.93 10.05
C ASN A 129 -17.93 18.53 9.48
N LYS A 130 -17.57 19.74 9.92
CA LYS A 130 -16.31 20.39 9.57
C LYS A 130 -15.11 19.59 10.05
N SER A 131 -15.11 19.17 11.32
CA SER A 131 -14.05 18.34 11.90
C SER A 131 -13.93 16.98 11.19
N ASN A 132 -15.06 16.31 10.94
CA ASN A 132 -15.16 15.03 10.24
C ASN A 132 -14.58 15.14 8.81
N ASN A 133 -14.99 16.14 8.06
CA ASN A 133 -14.51 16.37 6.70
C ASN A 133 -13.01 16.71 6.66
N ASN A 134 -12.54 17.56 7.57
CA ASN A 134 -11.11 17.86 7.68
C ASN A 134 -10.27 16.62 7.97
N THR A 135 -10.75 15.74 8.86
CA THR A 135 -10.10 14.47 9.18
C THR A 135 -10.03 13.57 7.95
N LYS A 136 -11.16 13.37 7.24
CA LYS A 136 -11.21 12.61 5.99
C LYS A 136 -10.21 13.13 4.95
N THR A 137 -10.15 14.45 4.74
CA THR A 137 -9.21 15.07 3.80
C THR A 137 -7.77 14.81 4.20
N ARG A 138 -7.39 15.08 5.45
CA ARG A 138 -6.01 14.86 5.94
C ARG A 138 -5.58 13.40 5.80
N LEU A 139 -6.47 12.46 6.14
CA LEU A 139 -6.19 11.05 5.99
C LEU A 139 -6.05 10.66 4.51
N SER A 140 -6.92 11.17 3.63
CA SER A 140 -6.85 10.93 2.19
C SER A 140 -5.54 11.43 1.60
N GLU A 141 -5.15 12.67 1.91
CA GLU A 141 -3.89 13.27 1.44
C GLU A 141 -2.68 12.44 1.90
N LEU A 142 -2.69 12.00 3.17
CA LEU A 142 -1.64 11.16 3.72
C LEU A 142 -1.54 9.81 2.99
N LEU A 143 -2.66 9.13 2.73
CA LEU A 143 -2.65 7.85 2.00
C LEU A 143 -2.25 8.03 0.53
N GLN A 144 -2.64 9.14 -0.11
CA GLN A 144 -2.26 9.47 -1.49
C GLN A 144 -0.75 9.63 -1.67
N THR A 145 0.00 10.02 -0.62
CA THR A 145 1.47 10.05 -0.69
C THR A 145 2.10 8.67 -0.99
N MET A 146 1.39 7.58 -0.69
CA MET A 146 1.80 6.20 -0.99
C MET A 146 1.23 5.67 -2.31
N GLY A 147 0.51 6.51 -3.06
CA GLY A 147 -0.11 6.15 -4.33
C GLY A 147 -1.38 5.31 -4.20
N GLY A 148 -2.09 5.43 -3.07
CA GLY A 148 -3.40 4.82 -2.90
C GLY A 148 -4.44 5.81 -2.38
N ASP A 149 -5.71 5.44 -2.48
CA ASP A 149 -6.84 6.26 -2.01
C ASP A 149 -7.39 5.75 -0.68
N LEU A 150 -8.23 6.55 -0.02
CA LEU A 150 -8.99 6.08 1.15
C LEU A 150 -9.83 4.86 0.74
N SER A 151 -9.78 3.77 1.52
CA SER A 151 -10.64 2.64 1.24
C SER A 151 -12.12 3.00 1.46
N GLU A 152 -13.01 2.40 0.67
CA GLU A 152 -14.45 2.58 0.83
C GLU A 152 -14.90 2.26 2.26
N ASP A 153 -14.33 1.23 2.88
CA ASP A 153 -14.55 0.86 4.27
C ASP A 153 -14.24 2.00 5.27
N ILE A 154 -13.14 2.75 5.09
CA ILE A 154 -12.83 3.90 5.96
C ILE A 154 -13.84 5.02 5.73
N ILE A 155 -14.18 5.30 4.46
CA ILE A 155 -15.18 6.31 4.11
C ILE A 155 -16.53 5.97 4.73
N GLU A 156 -16.94 4.71 4.66
CA GLU A 156 -18.18 4.21 5.23
C GLU A 156 -18.19 4.37 6.75
N GLU A 157 -17.11 4.06 7.45
CA GLU A 157 -17.06 4.27 8.89
C GLU A 157 -17.17 5.75 9.28
N PHE A 158 -16.55 6.67 8.53
CA PHE A 158 -16.76 8.11 8.76
C PHE A 158 -18.19 8.60 8.46
N ARG A 159 -18.88 7.97 7.51
CA ARG A 159 -20.31 8.22 7.26
C ARG A 159 -21.16 7.70 8.40
N ASN A 160 -20.89 6.48 8.86
CA ASN A 160 -21.58 5.87 10.00
C ASN A 160 -21.44 6.71 11.27
N ILE A 161 -20.23 7.22 11.57
CA ILE A 161 -20.01 8.13 12.71
C ILE A 161 -20.82 9.42 12.51
N GLN A 162 -20.85 9.98 11.30
CA GLN A 162 -21.59 11.19 11.01
C GLN A 162 -23.12 11.03 11.14
N ASP A 163 -23.66 9.93 10.62
CA ASP A 163 -25.08 9.63 10.70
C ASP A 163 -25.49 9.38 12.15
N LEU A 164 -24.70 8.59 12.88
CA LEU A 164 -24.89 8.34 14.32
C LEU A 164 -24.88 9.65 15.13
N PHE A 165 -23.89 10.49 14.91
CA PHE A 165 -23.76 11.77 15.60
C PHE A 165 -24.97 12.67 15.31
N THR A 166 -25.35 12.78 14.04
CA THR A 166 -26.45 13.64 13.59
C THR A 166 -27.78 13.18 14.18
N GLU A 167 -28.07 11.87 14.13
CA GLU A 167 -29.31 11.29 14.65
C GLU A 167 -29.45 11.53 16.17
N ARG A 168 -28.38 11.27 16.93
CA ARG A 168 -28.38 11.45 18.38
C ARG A 168 -28.48 12.90 18.80
N ILE A 169 -27.73 13.80 18.15
CA ILE A 169 -27.70 15.22 18.49
C ILE A 169 -29.00 15.94 18.11
N GLN A 170 -29.71 15.50 17.07
CA GLN A 170 -31.02 16.07 16.73
C GLN A 170 -32.09 15.80 17.81
N ASN A 171 -31.90 14.80 18.66
CA ASN A 171 -32.81 14.50 19.76
C ASN A 171 -32.33 15.18 21.05
N VAL A 172 -32.96 16.31 21.41
CA VAL A 172 -32.64 17.14 22.60
C VAL A 172 -32.64 16.36 23.93
N ASN A 173 -33.37 15.25 23.98
CA ASN A 173 -33.50 14.38 25.16
C ASN A 173 -32.55 13.18 25.15
N SER A 174 -31.73 13.02 24.10
CA SER A 174 -30.79 11.90 24.03
C SER A 174 -29.70 12.01 25.09
N ASP A 175 -29.21 10.85 25.51
CA ASP A 175 -28.05 10.74 26.37
C ASP A 175 -26.79 11.01 25.54
N ILE A 176 -26.21 12.20 25.70
CA ILE A 176 -24.99 12.62 25.02
C ILE A 176 -23.78 11.81 25.50
N ASP A 177 -23.82 11.27 26.72
CA ASP A 177 -22.73 10.44 27.26
C ASP A 177 -22.62 9.10 26.52
N SER A 178 -23.76 8.49 26.15
CA SER A 178 -23.75 7.23 25.41
C SER A 178 -23.19 7.40 24.00
N LEU A 179 -23.47 8.53 23.34
CA LEU A 179 -22.98 8.83 22.00
C LEU A 179 -21.44 8.81 21.91
N TYR A 180 -20.74 9.33 22.92
CA TYR A 180 -19.28 9.27 22.91
C TYR A 180 -18.77 7.82 22.96
N GLY A 181 -19.38 6.98 23.80
CA GLY A 181 -19.05 5.55 23.87
C GLY A 181 -19.26 4.85 22.51
N GLU A 182 -20.40 5.09 21.88
CA GLU A 182 -20.74 4.54 20.56
C GLU A 182 -19.75 4.98 19.46
N ILE A 183 -19.25 6.23 19.50
CA ILE A 183 -18.21 6.73 18.58
C ILE A 183 -16.86 6.06 18.85
N VAL A 184 -16.47 5.91 20.12
CA VAL A 184 -15.21 5.25 20.50
C VAL A 184 -15.18 3.80 20.05
N GLU A 185 -16.31 3.10 20.05
CA GLU A 185 -16.44 1.73 19.53
C GLU A 185 -16.15 1.62 18.02
N LYS A 186 -16.19 2.72 17.26
CA LYS A 186 -15.80 2.74 15.84
C LYS A 186 -14.30 2.88 15.62
N LYS A 187 -13.53 3.36 16.61
CA LYS A 187 -12.07 3.52 16.52
C LYS A 187 -11.35 2.22 16.14
N PRO A 188 -11.62 1.05 16.77
CA PRO A 188 -10.99 -0.21 16.39
C PRO A 188 -11.24 -0.62 14.94
N ASN A 189 -12.42 -0.34 14.39
CA ASN A 189 -12.74 -0.65 12.99
C ASN A 189 -11.89 0.21 12.04
N LEU A 190 -11.84 1.53 12.26
CA LEU A 190 -10.99 2.43 11.49
C LEU A 190 -9.52 1.99 11.53
N MET A 191 -9.01 1.63 12.70
CA MET A 191 -7.65 1.12 12.87
C MET A 191 -7.41 -0.18 12.10
N ASN A 192 -8.30 -1.16 12.24
CA ASN A 192 -8.19 -2.44 11.54
C ASN A 192 -8.18 -2.27 10.03
N THR A 193 -9.01 -1.36 9.50
CA THR A 193 -9.07 -1.08 8.08
C THR A 193 -7.78 -0.41 7.58
N LEU A 194 -7.18 0.50 8.36
CA LEU A 194 -5.84 1.03 8.05
C LEU A 194 -4.78 -0.09 8.02
N TYR A 195 -4.74 -0.96 9.03
CA TYR A 195 -3.78 -2.07 9.03
C TYR A 195 -3.94 -2.97 7.79
N LYS A 196 -5.17 -3.27 7.38
CA LYS A 196 -5.46 -4.04 6.15
C LYS A 196 -5.02 -3.29 4.89
N TYR A 197 -5.28 -1.99 4.82
CA TYR A 197 -4.86 -1.15 3.71
C TYR A 197 -3.34 -1.18 3.50
N GLY A 198 -2.57 -1.16 4.60
CA GLY A 198 -1.13 -1.38 4.56
C GLY A 198 -0.73 -2.69 3.88
N LEU A 199 -1.47 -3.78 4.12
CA LEU A 199 -1.22 -5.08 3.49
C LEU A 199 -1.58 -5.10 2.00
N ASP A 200 -2.54 -4.30 1.58
CA ASP A 200 -2.98 -4.27 0.18
C ASP A 200 -2.09 -3.36 -0.69
N ILE A 201 -1.46 -2.31 -0.15
CA ILE A 201 -0.42 -1.53 -0.86
C ILE A 201 0.82 -2.39 -1.20
N ILE A 202 1.05 -3.46 -0.44
CA ILE A 202 2.19 -4.38 -0.59
C ILE A 202 1.98 -5.36 -1.76
N LYS A 203 0.72 -5.65 -2.12
CA LYS A 203 0.37 -6.59 -3.20
C LYS A 203 0.45 -5.93 -4.57
#